data_AF-A0A6L5YWS5-F1
#
_entry.id   AF-A0A6L5YWS5-F1
#
_cell.length_a   1.000
_cell.length_b   1.000
_cell.length_c   1.000
_cell.angle_alpha   90.00
_cell.angle_beta   90.00
_cell.angle_gamma   90.00
#
_symmetry.space_group_name_H-M   'P 1'
#
loop_
_entity.id
_entity.type
_entity.pdbx_description
1 polymer ?
#
loop_
_entity_poly.entity_id
_entity_poly.type
_entity_poly.pdbx_seq_one_letter_code
_entity_poly.pdbx_strand_id
1 'polypeptide(L)'
;MSSIYSDLKQLGGKTDLPASPDEAELERVQNPQQGVAYCVRFVAPEFTSLCPMTGQPDFAHLVIDYVPGDWLVESKSLKLFLGAFRNHGAFHEDCTVSIGRRLVAFLAPQWLRIGGYWYPRGGIPVDVFWQTGPQPEGVWIPDQGVPPYRGRG
;
A
#
# COMPACT_ATOMS: atom_id res chain seq x y z
N MET A 1 -27.87 -14.44 -6.45
CA MET A 1 -27.02 -13.27 -6.74
C MET A 1 -25.58 -13.68 -6.48
N SER A 2 -24.70 -13.63 -7.48
CA SER A 2 -23.27 -13.85 -7.21
C SER A 2 -22.76 -12.69 -6.39
N SER A 3 -22.10 -12.98 -5.27
CA SER A 3 -21.44 -11.97 -4.46
C SER A 3 -20.23 -11.41 -5.22
N ILE A 4 -19.90 -10.13 -5.11
CA ILE A 4 -18.67 -9.55 -5.69
C ILE A 4 -17.38 -10.19 -5.13
N TYR A 5 -17.51 -11.06 -4.14
CA TYR A 5 -16.45 -11.80 -3.48
C TYR A 5 -16.30 -13.25 -3.98
N SER A 6 -17.11 -13.71 -4.95
CA SER A 6 -17.15 -15.13 -5.35
C SER A 6 -15.83 -15.68 -5.89
N ASP A 7 -14.99 -14.80 -6.44
CA ASP A 7 -13.78 -15.19 -7.17
C ASP A 7 -12.50 -14.99 -6.33
N LEU A 8 -12.65 -14.58 -5.06
CA LEU A 8 -11.53 -14.37 -4.14
C LEU A 8 -11.03 -15.72 -3.61
N LYS A 9 -9.75 -16.00 -3.80
CA LYS A 9 -9.12 -17.25 -3.37
C LYS A 9 -8.58 -17.12 -1.94
N GLN A 10 -8.14 -15.92 -1.58
CA GLN A 10 -7.48 -15.67 -0.31
C GLN A 10 -8.50 -15.36 0.79
N LEU A 11 -9.57 -14.62 0.51
CA LEU A 11 -10.52 -14.21 1.55
C LEU A 11 -11.25 -15.41 2.20
N GLY A 12 -11.39 -15.40 3.53
CA GLY A 12 -12.11 -16.44 4.29
C GLY A 12 -11.35 -17.75 4.55
N GLY A 13 -10.24 -18.01 3.86
CA GLY A 13 -9.38 -19.19 4.05
C GLY A 13 -8.11 -18.94 4.87
N LYS A 14 -7.36 -20.01 5.17
CA LYS A 14 -5.97 -19.91 5.60
C LYS A 14 -5.09 -19.68 4.36
N THR A 15 -4.23 -18.68 4.41
CA THR A 15 -3.29 -18.36 3.32
C THR A 15 -1.94 -18.10 3.95
N ASP A 16 -0.90 -18.73 3.43
CA ASP A 16 0.47 -18.53 3.90
C ASP A 16 1.02 -17.20 3.38
N LEU A 17 2.03 -16.67 4.08
CA LEU A 17 2.70 -15.44 3.67
C LEU A 17 3.58 -15.73 2.45
N PRO A 18 3.48 -14.97 1.34
CA PRO A 18 4.36 -15.15 0.19
C PRO A 18 5.83 -14.91 0.56
N ALA A 19 6.75 -15.61 -0.11
CA ALA A 19 8.18 -15.51 0.17
C ALA A 19 8.80 -14.19 -0.33
N SER A 20 8.20 -13.57 -1.35
CA SER A 20 8.62 -12.30 -1.92
C SER A 20 7.44 -11.50 -2.48
N PRO A 21 7.59 -10.17 -2.66
CA PRO A 21 6.56 -9.34 -3.26
C PRO A 21 6.16 -9.77 -4.68
N ASP A 22 7.08 -10.38 -5.44
CA ASP A 22 6.83 -10.86 -6.81
C ASP A 22 5.92 -12.10 -6.83
N GLU A 23 5.98 -12.92 -5.78
CA GLU A 23 5.14 -14.12 -5.61
C GLU A 23 3.79 -13.81 -4.97
N ALA A 24 3.59 -12.59 -4.45
CA ALA A 24 2.35 -12.22 -3.80
C ALA A 24 1.22 -11.92 -4.81
N GLU A 25 0.10 -12.61 -4.67
CA GLU A 25 -1.09 -12.41 -5.48
C GLU A 25 -1.98 -11.31 -4.88
N LEU A 26 -2.18 -10.22 -5.63
CA LEU A 26 -3.20 -9.23 -5.32
C LEU A 26 -4.55 -9.68 -5.87
N GLU A 27 -5.61 -9.43 -5.09
CA GLU A 27 -6.99 -9.66 -5.48
C GLU A 27 -7.75 -8.33 -5.50
N ARG A 28 -8.80 -8.27 -6.32
CA ARG A 28 -9.66 -7.09 -6.45
C ARG A 28 -11.10 -7.51 -6.59
N VAL A 29 -11.99 -6.63 -6.18
CA VAL A 29 -13.45 -6.79 -6.30
C VAL A 29 -14.00 -5.64 -7.14
N GLN A 30 -15.15 -5.87 -7.76
CA GLN A 30 -15.84 -4.82 -8.49
C GLN A 30 -16.22 -3.69 -7.52
N ASN A 31 -15.91 -2.45 -7.89
CA ASN A 31 -16.35 -1.27 -7.17
C ASN A 31 -17.89 -1.21 -7.20
N PRO A 32 -18.59 -1.31 -6.05
CA PRO A 32 -20.06 -1.31 -6.02
C PRO A 32 -20.67 0.08 -6.23
N GLN A 33 -19.87 1.15 -6.13
CA GLN A 33 -20.29 2.54 -6.29
C GLN A 33 -19.63 3.15 -7.54
N GLN A 34 -19.75 2.45 -8.68
CA GLN A 34 -19.23 2.94 -9.95
C GLN A 34 -19.88 4.29 -10.31
N GLY A 35 -19.10 5.22 -10.85
CA GLY A 35 -19.56 6.57 -11.21
C GLY A 35 -19.54 7.59 -10.07
N VAL A 36 -19.27 7.17 -8.83
CA VAL A 36 -19.03 8.08 -7.70
C VAL A 36 -17.53 8.15 -7.43
N ALA A 37 -16.96 9.35 -7.45
CA ALA A 37 -15.57 9.55 -7.08
C ALA A 37 -15.44 9.65 -5.55
N TYR A 38 -14.71 8.72 -4.93
CA TYR A 38 -14.45 8.70 -3.49
C TYR A 38 -13.01 8.24 -3.22
N CYS A 39 -12.44 8.68 -2.10
CA CYS A 39 -11.10 8.27 -1.68
C CYS A 39 -11.20 7.07 -0.75
N VAL A 40 -10.42 6.03 -1.03
CA VAL A 40 -10.17 4.89 -0.13
C VAL A 40 -8.78 5.04 0.46
N ARG A 41 -8.66 4.88 1.78
CA ARG A 41 -7.38 4.90 2.50
C ARG A 41 -7.07 3.54 3.12
N PHE A 42 -5.86 3.04 2.88
CA PHE A 42 -5.24 1.99 3.69
C PHE A 42 -4.08 2.57 4.48
N VAL A 43 -4.04 2.27 5.77
CA VAL A 43 -2.90 2.56 6.65
C VAL A 43 -2.29 1.23 7.07
N ALA A 44 -1.03 1.02 6.74
CA ALA A 44 -0.25 -0.14 7.14
C ALA A 44 0.86 0.33 8.10
N PRO A 45 0.57 0.44 9.41
CA PRO A 45 1.52 0.93 10.41
C PRO A 45 2.60 -0.10 10.77
N GLU A 46 2.43 -1.34 10.32
CA GLU A 46 3.29 -2.48 10.64
C GLU A 46 4.20 -2.89 9.46
N PHE A 47 4.40 -2.00 8.49
CA PHE A 47 5.20 -2.33 7.31
C PHE A 47 6.68 -2.46 7.68
N THR A 48 7.34 -3.47 7.12
CA THR A 48 8.77 -3.71 7.30
C THR A 48 9.39 -4.38 6.09
N SER A 49 10.63 -4.03 5.80
CA SER A 49 11.48 -4.65 4.78
C SER A 49 12.91 -4.76 5.29
N LEU A 50 13.82 -5.35 4.51
CA LEU A 50 15.25 -5.39 4.86
C LEU A 50 16.01 -4.30 4.10
N CYS A 51 17.01 -3.71 4.75
CA CYS A 51 18.02 -2.92 4.08
C CYS A 51 18.85 -3.84 3.16
N PRO A 52 18.93 -3.56 1.86
CA PRO A 52 19.62 -4.45 0.91
C PRO A 52 21.14 -4.56 1.17
N MET A 53 21.72 -3.57 1.86
CA MET A 53 23.16 -3.53 2.15
C MET A 53 23.54 -4.24 3.44
N THR A 54 22.71 -4.12 4.49
CA THR A 54 23.06 -4.58 5.84
C THR A 54 22.21 -5.75 6.33
N GLY A 55 21.10 -6.05 5.65
CA GLY A 55 20.11 -7.05 6.09
C GLY A 55 19.35 -6.65 7.36
N GLN A 56 19.51 -5.43 7.87
CA GLN A 56 18.77 -4.96 9.03
C GLN A 56 17.32 -4.63 8.67
N PRO A 57 16.34 -4.91 9.56
CA PRO A 57 14.93 -4.64 9.29
C PRO A 57 14.60 -3.15 9.44
N ASP A 58 14.10 -2.55 8.38
CA ASP A 58 13.56 -1.19 8.33
C ASP A 58 12.05 -1.23 8.55
N PHE A 59 11.49 -0.19 9.16
CA PHE A 59 10.06 -0.11 9.50
C PHE A 59 9.47 1.19 8.94
N ALA A 60 8.20 1.14 8.53
CA ALA A 60 7.49 2.32 8.06
C ALA A 60 6.00 2.27 8.40
N HIS A 61 5.39 3.46 8.46
CA HIS A 61 3.96 3.59 8.24
C HIS A 61 3.73 3.83 6.74
N LEU A 62 3.04 2.92 6.06
CA LEU A 62 2.56 3.20 4.70
C LEU A 62 1.13 3.73 4.75
N VAL A 63 0.89 4.85 4.07
CA VAL A 63 -0.46 5.39 3.84
C VAL A 63 -0.72 5.41 2.35
N ILE A 64 -1.69 4.62 1.91
CA ILE A 64 -2.08 4.48 0.50
C ILE A 64 -3.49 5.07 0.37
N ASP A 65 -3.61 6.11 -0.43
CA ASP A 65 -4.89 6.70 -0.81
C ASP A 65 -5.12 6.50 -2.29
N TYR A 66 -6.32 6.09 -2.69
CA TYR A 66 -6.66 6.01 -4.11
C TYR A 66 -8.14 6.32 -4.36
N VAL A 67 -8.39 6.87 -5.55
CA VAL A 67 -9.73 7.04 -6.11
C VAL A 67 -9.94 5.88 -7.09
N PRO A 68 -10.84 4.93 -6.79
CA PRO A 68 -11.00 3.73 -7.60
C PRO A 68 -11.60 4.05 -8.97
N GLY A 69 -11.22 3.24 -9.96
CA GLY A 69 -12.00 3.08 -11.18
C GLY A 69 -13.05 1.98 -10.97
N ASP A 70 -12.99 0.94 -11.79
CA ASP A 70 -13.91 -0.20 -11.72
C ASP A 70 -13.59 -1.18 -10.58
N TRP A 71 -12.42 -1.07 -9.98
CA TRP A 71 -11.87 -2.07 -9.06
C TRP A 71 -11.46 -1.48 -7.72
N LEU A 72 -11.71 -2.27 -6.66
CA LEU A 72 -11.17 -2.08 -5.33
C LEU A 72 -10.18 -3.20 -5.02
N VAL A 73 -9.02 -2.89 -4.45
CA VAL A 73 -8.12 -3.92 -3.94
C VAL A 73 -8.74 -4.61 -2.72
N GLU A 74 -8.64 -5.93 -2.67
CA GLU A 74 -9.08 -6.73 -1.53
C GLU A 74 -8.04 -6.63 -0.39
N SER A 75 -8.50 -6.32 0.82
CA SER A 75 -7.61 -5.91 1.91
C SER A 75 -6.73 -7.04 2.47
N LYS A 76 -7.17 -8.29 2.45
CA LYS A 76 -6.34 -9.43 2.85
C LYS A 76 -5.20 -9.67 1.86
N SER A 77 -5.46 -9.60 0.55
CA SER A 77 -4.44 -9.74 -0.49
C SER A 77 -3.42 -8.60 -0.42
N LEU A 78 -3.87 -7.37 -0.17
CA LEU A 78 -2.99 -6.22 0.08
C LEU A 78 -2.10 -6.46 1.31
N LYS A 79 -2.67 -6.96 2.42
CA LYS A 79 -1.90 -7.31 3.62
C LYS A 79 -0.84 -8.36 3.32
N LEU A 80 -1.17 -9.40 2.54
CA LEU A 80 -0.23 -10.46 2.18
C LEU A 80 0.88 -9.95 1.25
N PHE A 81 0.53 -9.10 0.28
CA PHE A 81 1.50 -8.40 -0.57
C PHE A 81 2.47 -7.53 0.24
N LEU A 82 1.95 -6.67 1.11
CA LEU A 82 2.79 -5.83 1.98
C LEU A 82 3.64 -6.67 2.95
N GLY A 83 3.08 -7.75 3.49
CA GLY A 83 3.80 -8.65 4.38
C GLY A 83 4.92 -9.45 3.70
N ALA A 84 4.83 -9.68 2.39
CA ALA A 84 5.88 -10.36 1.62
C ALA A 84 7.19 -9.56 1.53
N PHE A 85 7.18 -8.27 1.87
CA PHE A 85 8.38 -7.45 1.97
C PHE A 85 9.22 -7.75 3.21
N ARG A 86 8.69 -8.45 4.22
CA ARG A 86 9.33 -8.64 5.54
C ARG A 86 10.78 -9.14 5.47
N ASN A 87 11.06 -10.03 4.52
CA ASN A 87 12.40 -10.59 4.30
C ASN A 87 12.99 -10.20 2.93
N HIS A 88 12.43 -9.16 2.30
CA HIS A 88 12.86 -8.67 0.99
C HIS A 88 13.73 -7.42 1.15
N GLY A 89 14.86 -7.39 0.44
CA GLY A 89 15.80 -6.27 0.45
C GLY A 89 15.38 -5.19 -0.53
N ALA A 90 15.02 -4.00 -0.04
CA ALA A 90 14.67 -2.86 -0.89
C ALA A 90 15.02 -1.53 -0.22
N PHE A 91 15.47 -0.54 -1.02
CA PHE A 91 15.61 0.83 -0.54
C PHE A 91 14.25 1.48 -0.27
N HIS A 92 14.18 2.44 0.64
CA HIS A 92 12.93 3.06 1.07
C HIS A 92 12.15 3.66 -0.11
N GLU A 93 12.87 4.33 -1.01
CA GLU A 93 12.33 5.00 -2.19
C GLU A 93 11.75 4.00 -3.19
N ASP A 94 12.56 3.01 -3.57
CA ASP A 94 12.15 1.98 -4.53
C ASP A 94 11.00 1.13 -3.97
N CYS A 95 11.08 0.73 -2.70
CA CYS A 95 10.02 0.00 -2.02
C CYS A 95 8.69 0.78 -2.02
N THR A 96 8.71 2.04 -1.61
CA THR A 96 7.49 2.86 -1.54
C THR A 96 6.89 3.08 -2.93
N VAL A 97 7.70 3.47 -3.92
CA VAL A 97 7.23 3.78 -5.27
C VAL A 97 6.78 2.52 -6.01
N SER A 98 7.49 1.39 -5.88
CA SER A 98 7.13 0.12 -6.53
C SER A 98 5.80 -0.43 -6.03
N ILE A 99 5.50 -0.35 -4.73
CA ILE A 99 4.19 -0.69 -4.17
C ILE A 99 3.09 0.14 -4.85
N GLY A 100 3.26 1.47 -4.90
CA GLY A 100 2.30 2.36 -5.55
C GLY A 100 2.09 2.02 -7.03
N ARG A 101 3.19 1.81 -7.77
CA ARG A 101 3.14 1.46 -9.20
C ARG A 101 2.49 0.10 -9.45
N ARG A 102 2.74 -0.89 -8.59
CA ARG A 102 2.11 -2.22 -8.67
C ARG A 102 0.61 -2.12 -8.48
N LEU A 103 0.14 -1.34 -7.52
CA LEU A 103 -1.28 -1.09 -7.29
C LEU A 103 -1.92 -0.34 -8.46
N VAL A 104 -1.25 0.65 -9.04
CA VAL A 104 -1.73 1.36 -10.23
C VAL A 104 -1.89 0.42 -11.41
N ALA A 105 -0.88 -0.41 -11.70
CA ALA A 105 -0.95 -1.39 -12.78
C ALA A 105 -2.06 -2.42 -12.55
N PHE A 106 -2.29 -2.81 -11.29
CA PHE A 106 -3.29 -3.82 -10.92
C PHE A 106 -4.73 -3.29 -10.90
N LEU A 107 -4.95 -2.05 -10.45
CA LEU A 107 -6.29 -1.51 -10.25
C LEU A 107 -6.75 -0.57 -11.37
N ALA A 108 -5.82 0.02 -12.12
CA ALA A 108 -6.08 1.15 -13.02
C ALA A 108 -6.96 2.24 -12.34
N PRO A 109 -6.55 2.76 -11.17
CA PRO A 109 -7.34 3.73 -10.44
C PRO A 109 -7.38 5.06 -11.18
N GLN A 110 -8.38 5.90 -10.90
CA GLN A 110 -8.42 7.27 -11.42
C GLN A 110 -7.26 8.10 -10.88
N TRP A 111 -6.88 7.84 -9.63
CA TRP A 111 -5.74 8.47 -8.97
C TRP A 111 -5.25 7.62 -7.80
N LEU A 112 -3.95 7.66 -7.51
CA LEU A 112 -3.36 7.03 -6.33
C LEU A 112 -2.22 7.91 -5.79
N ARG A 113 -2.09 7.99 -4.46
CA ARG A 113 -0.85 8.38 -3.78
C ARG A 113 -0.45 7.36 -2.72
N ILE A 114 0.84 7.30 -2.46
CA ILE A 114 1.43 6.58 -1.35
C ILE A 114 2.40 7.49 -0.60
N GLY A 115 2.35 7.44 0.72
CA GLY A 115 3.36 7.98 1.61
C GLY A 115 3.99 6.86 2.41
N GLY A 116 5.30 6.72 2.34
CA GLY A 116 6.08 5.84 3.21
C GLY A 116 6.81 6.68 4.24
N TYR A 117 6.40 6.57 5.50
CA TYR A 117 7.00 7.30 6.62
C TYR A 117 7.95 6.36 7.35
N TRP A 118 9.23 6.39 6.97
CA TRP A 118 10.21 5.41 7.42
C TRP A 118 10.87 5.83 8.74
N TYR A 119 11.06 4.82 9.60
CA TYR A 119 11.69 5.00 10.89
C TYR A 119 13.17 5.33 10.73
N PRO A 120 13.73 6.17 11.61
CA PRO A 120 15.05 6.74 11.39
C PRO A 120 16.18 5.71 11.43
N ARG A 121 17.16 5.91 10.56
CA ARG A 121 18.50 5.33 10.63
C ARG A 121 19.50 6.43 10.96
N GLY A 122 20.33 6.22 11.97
CA GLY A 122 21.23 7.26 12.46
C GLY A 122 20.53 8.54 12.94
N GLY A 123 19.26 8.44 13.38
CA GLY A 123 18.46 9.59 13.79
C GLY A 123 17.79 10.36 12.64
N ILE A 124 17.87 9.89 11.40
CA ILE A 124 17.34 10.56 10.22
C ILE A 124 16.21 9.70 9.62
N PRO A 125 14.94 10.14 9.69
CA PRO A 125 13.84 9.49 8.97
C PRO A 125 13.92 9.84 7.47
N VAL A 126 13.38 8.96 6.64
CA VAL A 126 13.27 9.18 5.20
C VAL A 126 11.80 9.02 4.82
N ASP A 127 11.11 10.13 4.64
CA ASP A 127 9.73 10.09 4.18
C ASP A 127 9.69 10.14 2.65
N VAL A 128 8.98 9.20 2.04
CA VAL A 128 8.88 9.06 0.58
C VAL A 128 7.44 9.24 0.16
N PHE A 129 7.20 10.19 -0.75
CA PHE A 129 5.87 10.50 -1.26
C PHE A 129 5.81 10.35 -2.78
N TRP A 130 4.78 9.68 -3.27
CA TRP A 130 4.54 9.54 -4.71
C TRP A 130 3.04 9.54 -5.01
N GLN A 131 2.66 10.12 -6.15
CA GLN A 131 1.30 10.09 -6.65
C GLN A 131 1.27 10.03 -8.19
N THR A 132 0.19 9.52 -8.77
CA THR A 132 0.04 9.34 -10.22
C THR A 132 -0.16 10.66 -10.98
N GLY A 133 -0.62 11.71 -10.32
CA GLY A 133 -0.95 12.99 -10.94
C GLY A 133 -1.57 13.97 -9.95
N PRO A 134 -2.14 15.09 -10.43
CA PRO A 134 -2.86 16.04 -9.58
C PRO A 134 -4.03 15.35 -8.87
N GLN A 135 -4.36 15.84 -7.66
CA GLN A 135 -5.51 15.33 -6.92
C GLN A 135 -6.80 15.60 -7.70
N PRO A 136 -7.70 14.60 -7.83
CA PRO A 136 -8.98 14.79 -8.51
C PRO A 136 -9.82 15.87 -7.85
N GLU A 137 -10.37 16.77 -8.67
CA GLU A 137 -11.31 17.78 -8.20
C GLU A 137 -12.60 17.14 -7.66
N GLY A 138 -13.17 17.73 -6.61
CA GLY A 138 -14.45 17.27 -6.03
C GLY A 138 -14.35 16.00 -5.18
N VAL A 139 -13.18 15.40 -5.01
CA VAL A 139 -12.96 14.26 -4.10
C VAL A 139 -12.38 14.76 -2.78
N TRP A 140 -13.00 14.39 -1.66
CA TRP A 140 -12.43 14.65 -0.34
C TRP A 140 -11.22 13.72 -0.10
N ILE A 141 -10.02 14.29 -0.11
CA ILE A 141 -8.76 13.59 0.16
C ILE A 141 -8.14 14.19 1.43
N PRO A 142 -8.26 13.54 2.60
CA PRO A 142 -7.75 14.08 3.85
C PRO A 142 -6.22 14.08 3.88
N ASP A 143 -5.60 14.92 4.71
CA ASP A 143 -4.18 14.79 5.03
C ASP A 143 -3.84 13.37 5.53
N GLN A 144 -2.64 12.86 5.27
CA GLN A 144 -2.27 11.50 5.66
C GLN A 144 -2.16 11.33 7.19
N GLY A 145 -1.97 12.42 7.94
CA GLY A 145 -2.09 12.45 9.39
C GLY A 145 -1.01 11.66 10.13
N VAL A 146 0.07 11.26 9.44
CA VAL A 146 1.23 10.64 10.09
C VAL A 146 2.10 11.76 10.64
N PRO A 147 2.27 11.86 11.97
CA PRO A 147 3.10 12.89 12.55
C PRO A 147 4.56 12.68 12.11
N PRO A 148 5.30 13.77 11.80
CA PRO A 148 6.74 13.67 11.58
C PRO A 148 7.42 13.02 12.78
N TYR A 149 8.49 12.27 12.54
CA TYR A 149 9.28 11.67 13.62
C TYR A 149 9.72 12.73 14.65
N ARG A 150 9.38 12.52 15.92
CA ARG A 150 9.65 13.48 17.01
C ARG A 150 10.85 13.11 17.90
N GLY A 151 11.65 12.11 17.52
CA GLY A 151 12.69 11.59 18.40
C GLY A 151 12.14 10.66 19.47
N ARG A 152 12.96 10.40 20.50
CA ARG A 152 12.50 9.81 21.76
C ARG A 152 12.11 10.98 22.68
N GLY A 153 10.84 11.38 22.64
CA GLY A 153 10.24 12.42 23.47
C GLY A 153 8.84 12.01 23.88
#